data_AF-A0A2S0KU02-F1
#
_entry.id   AF-A0A2S0KU02-F1
#
_cell.length_a   1.000
_cell.length_b   1.000
_cell.length_c   1.000
_cell.angle_alpha   90.00
_cell.angle_beta   90.00
_cell.angle_gamma   90.00
#
_symmetry.space_group_name_H-M   'P 1'
#
loop_
_entity.id
_entity.type
_entity.pdbx_description
1 polymer ?
#
loop_
_entity_poly.entity_id
_entity_poly.type
_entity_poly.pdbx_seq_one_letter_code
_entity_poly.pdbx_strand_id
1 'polypeptide(L)'
;MYTTLEAFERRLGRAYCEIYATDAPRALADLATAQAEIDGKLARRYAVPLTGQIAGSLAAEWQLVLASELAFGNTASGDLPAKLQKRIDEVRKQLEAAASGDMLLPDAAESAETGATFIASDPPVFGRKNMKGY
;
A
#
# COMPACT_ATOMS: atom_id res chain seq x y z
N MET A 1 -9.84 5.30 3.20
CA MET A 1 -8.94 5.41 4.36
C MET A 1 -9.09 4.19 5.21
N TYR A 2 -7.99 3.53 5.56
CA TYR A 2 -8.00 2.31 6.37
C TYR A 2 -8.08 2.61 7.87
N THR A 3 -7.59 3.78 8.29
CA THR A 3 -7.64 4.25 9.68
C THR A 3 -8.40 5.58 9.79
N THR A 4 -8.44 6.15 10.99
CA THR A 4 -9.08 7.45 11.30
C THR A 4 -8.05 8.45 11.84
N LEU A 5 -8.39 9.75 11.77
CA LEU A 5 -7.58 10.80 12.40
C LEU A 5 -7.42 10.57 13.90
N GLU A 6 -8.51 10.19 14.58
CA GLU A 6 -8.49 9.93 16.03
C GLU A 6 -7.54 8.77 16.40
N ALA A 7 -7.48 7.71 15.59
CA ALA A 7 -6.52 6.63 15.81
C ALA A 7 -5.07 7.09 15.62
N PHE A 8 -4.84 8.00 14.67
CA PHE A 8 -3.52 8.58 14.42
C PHE A 8 -3.07 9.52 15.54
N GLU A 9 -3.97 10.37 16.03
CA GLU A 9 -3.78 11.22 17.21
C GLU A 9 -3.40 10.38 18.43
N ARG A 10 -4.17 9.33 18.73
CA ARG A 10 -3.89 8.43 19.86
C ARG A 10 -2.54 7.73 19.73
N ARG A 11 -2.14 7.37 18.51
CA ARG A 11 -0.85 6.70 18.26
C ARG A 11 0.34 7.62 18.53
N LEU A 12 0.31 8.83 17.99
CA LEU A 12 1.38 9.81 18.16
C LEU A 12 1.38 10.41 19.58
N GLY A 13 0.23 10.43 20.24
CA GLY A 13 0.09 10.95 21.60
C GLY A 13 0.52 12.42 21.66
N ARG A 14 1.42 12.75 22.59
CA ARG A 14 1.92 14.14 22.75
C ARG A 14 2.61 14.68 21.50
N ALA A 15 3.27 13.82 20.72
CA ALA A 15 3.97 14.21 19.51
C ALA A 15 3.00 14.75 18.44
N TYR A 16 1.72 14.34 18.45
CA TYR A 16 0.73 14.86 17.51
C TYR A 16 0.60 16.38 17.63
N CYS A 17 0.43 16.89 18.85
CA CYS A 17 0.31 18.32 19.11
C CYS A 17 1.60 19.07 18.78
N GLU A 18 2.77 18.46 18.97
CA GLU A 18 4.06 19.07 18.64
C GLU A 18 4.27 19.20 17.12
N ILE A 19 3.83 18.20 16.35
CA ILE A 19 4.04 18.13 14.89
C ILE A 19 2.99 18.94 14.14
N TYR A 20 1.72 18.77 14.50
CA TYR A 20 0.59 19.32 13.77
C TYR A 20 -0.05 20.52 14.45
N ALA A 21 0.14 20.70 15.76
CA ALA A 21 -0.54 21.73 16.56
C ALA A 21 -2.06 21.73 16.35
N THR A 22 -2.58 22.62 15.50
CA THR A 22 -4.00 22.73 15.14
C THR A 22 -4.29 22.38 13.67
N ASP A 23 -3.28 21.94 12.93
CA ASP A 23 -3.33 21.64 11.50
C ASP A 23 -3.76 20.19 11.23
N ALA A 24 -5.02 19.89 11.59
CA ALA A 24 -5.66 18.62 11.26
C ALA A 24 -5.68 18.33 9.73
N PRO A 25 -5.85 19.31 8.82
CA PRO A 25 -5.75 19.07 7.38
C PRO A 25 -4.42 18.47 6.96
N ARG A 26 -3.30 18.92 7.52
CA ARG A 26 -1.98 18.34 7.25
C ARG A 26 -1.86 16.89 7.76
N ALA A 27 -2.38 16.59 8.95
CA ALA A 27 -2.40 15.21 9.45
C ALA A 27 -3.25 14.27 8.57
N LEU A 28 -4.38 14.76 8.06
CA LEU A 28 -5.21 14.04 7.11
C LEU A 28 -4.50 13.83 5.77
N ALA A 29 -3.71 14.80 5.31
CA ALA A 29 -2.91 14.67 4.09
C ALA A 29 -1.82 13.59 4.24
N ASP A 30 -1.14 13.52 5.38
CA ASP A 30 -0.15 12.46 5.65
C ASP A 30 -0.81 11.07 5.68
N LEU A 31 -1.99 10.96 6.31
CA LEU A 31 -2.79 9.73 6.26
C LEU A 31 -3.18 9.35 4.83
N ALA A 32 -3.61 10.31 4.01
CA ALA A 32 -4.00 10.05 2.63
C ALA A 32 -2.80 9.60 1.77
N THR A 33 -1.64 10.24 1.94
CA THR A 33 -0.39 9.84 1.26
C THR A 33 0.02 8.42 1.65
N ALA A 34 -0.01 8.09 2.95
CA ALA A 34 0.29 6.74 3.43
C ALA A 34 -0.68 5.69 2.86
N GLN A 35 -1.97 6.02 2.73
CA GLN A 35 -2.94 5.13 2.08
C GLN A 35 -2.60 4.91 0.61
N ALA A 36 -2.31 5.98 -0.13
CA ALA A 36 -1.98 5.90 -1.55
C ALA A 36 -0.72 5.06 -1.81
N GLU A 37 0.27 5.12 -0.91
CA GLU A 37 1.45 4.25 -0.99
C GLU A 37 1.11 2.77 -0.83
N ILE A 38 0.28 2.43 0.18
CA ILE A 38 -0.19 1.05 0.40
C ILE A 38 -0.99 0.56 -0.82
N ASP A 39 -1.95 1.36 -1.28
CA ASP A 39 -2.80 1.03 -2.41
C ASP A 39 -1.97 0.82 -3.67
N GLY A 40 -1.01 1.71 -3.96
CA GLY A 40 -0.12 1.59 -5.11
C GLY A 40 0.76 0.34 -5.08
N LYS A 41 1.24 -0.06 -3.90
CA LYS A 41 2.05 -1.29 -3.73
C LYS A 41 1.22 -2.56 -3.94
N LEU A 42 -0.03 -2.56 -3.50
CA LEU A 42 -0.88 -3.75 -3.50
C LEU A 42 -1.75 -3.89 -4.75
N ALA A 43 -1.99 -2.81 -5.49
CA ALA A 43 -2.90 -2.75 -6.64
C ALA A 43 -2.62 -3.81 -7.72
N ARG A 44 -1.36 -4.24 -7.87
CA ARG A 44 -0.98 -5.28 -8.83
C ARG A 44 -1.62 -6.64 -8.53
N ARG A 45 -1.92 -6.95 -7.26
CA ARG A 45 -2.43 -8.27 -6.84
C ARG A 45 -3.80 -8.22 -6.21
N TYR A 46 -4.11 -7.14 -5.50
CA TYR A 46 -5.35 -7.01 -4.74
C TYR A 46 -6.18 -5.87 -5.29
N ALA A 47 -7.51 -6.03 -5.24
CA ALA A 47 -8.42 -4.92 -5.45
C ALA A 47 -8.23 -3.94 -4.30
N VAL A 48 -7.90 -2.69 -4.65
CA VAL A 48 -7.71 -1.60 -3.69
C VAL A 48 -8.83 -0.55 -3.84
N PRO A 49 -9.29 0.07 -2.75
CA PRO A 49 -8.86 -0.16 -1.38
C PRO A 49 -9.32 -1.53 -0.84
N LEU A 50 -8.52 -2.12 0.06
CA LEU A 50 -8.84 -3.39 0.72
C LEU A 50 -10.13 -3.24 1.56
N THR A 51 -11.14 -4.04 1.24
CA THR A 51 -12.44 -4.02 1.93
C THR A 51 -12.66 -5.19 2.89
N GLY A 52 -11.80 -6.21 2.84
CA GLY A 52 -11.81 -7.34 3.76
C GLY A 52 -11.49 -6.90 5.20
N GLN A 53 -12.09 -7.57 6.18
CA GLN A 53 -11.99 -7.15 7.59
C GLN A 53 -10.57 -7.36 8.14
N ILE A 54 -9.96 -8.51 7.86
CA ILE A 54 -8.62 -8.87 8.32
C ILE A 54 -7.58 -8.06 7.54
N ALA A 55 -7.67 -8.07 6.21
CA ALA A 55 -6.76 -7.31 5.36
C ALA A 55 -6.84 -5.79 5.63
N GLY A 56 -8.05 -5.27 5.81
CA GLY A 56 -8.29 -3.86 6.14
C GLY A 56 -7.74 -3.47 7.51
N SER A 57 -7.87 -4.34 8.52
CA SER A 57 -7.30 -4.08 9.86
C SER A 57 -5.77 -4.01 9.82
N LEU A 58 -5.14 -4.89 9.05
CA LEU A 58 -3.69 -4.86 8.86
C LEU A 58 -3.23 -3.60 8.10
N ALA A 59 -3.95 -3.24 7.03
CA ALA A 59 -3.70 -2.02 6.27
C ALA A 59 -3.89 -0.75 7.10
N ALA A 60 -4.81 -0.75 8.08
CA ALA A 60 -4.98 0.35 9.02
C ALA A 60 -3.73 0.56 9.90
N GLU A 61 -3.12 -0.52 10.40
CA GLU A 61 -1.87 -0.43 11.17
C GLU A 61 -0.70 0.02 10.29
N TRP A 62 -0.59 -0.51 9.06
CA TRP A 62 0.41 -0.06 8.09
C TRP A 62 0.27 1.43 7.79
N GLN A 63 -0.96 1.90 7.54
CA GLN A 63 -1.24 3.30 7.26
C GLN A 63 -0.81 4.19 8.43
N LEU A 64 -1.10 3.77 9.67
CA LEU A 64 -0.67 4.48 10.87
C LEU A 64 0.86 4.55 11.02
N VAL A 65 1.58 3.47 10.70
CA VAL A 65 3.06 3.45 10.73
C VAL A 65 3.65 4.41 9.69
N LEU A 66 3.20 4.32 8.43
CA LEU A 66 3.72 5.13 7.34
C LEU A 66 3.34 6.61 7.48
N ALA A 67 2.13 6.91 7.95
CA ALA A 67 1.75 8.29 8.27
C ALA A 67 2.62 8.86 9.42
N SER A 68 3.04 8.02 10.38
CA SER A 68 3.97 8.46 11.43
C SER A 68 5.35 8.81 10.83
N GLU A 69 5.83 8.06 9.83
CA GLU A 69 7.06 8.40 9.11
C GLU A 69 6.99 9.81 8.50
N LEU A 70 5.90 10.11 7.79
CA LEU A 70 5.66 11.43 7.18
C LEU A 70 5.58 12.54 8.23
N ALA A 71 4.91 12.27 9.35
CA ALA A 71 4.78 13.21 10.47
C ALA A 71 6.16 13.67 10.98
N PHE A 72 7.04 12.71 11.26
CA PHE A 72 8.39 12.99 11.78
C PHE A 72 9.34 13.51 10.70
N GLY A 73 9.23 13.02 9.46
CA GLY A 73 10.07 13.47 8.33
C GLY A 73 9.88 14.94 7.97
N ASN A 74 8.71 15.51 8.30
CA ASN A 74 8.41 16.92 8.10
C ASN A 74 8.78 17.81 9.30
N THR A 75 9.37 17.26 10.37
CA THR A 75 9.87 18.06 11.50
C THR A 75 11.32 18.50 11.25
N ALA A 76 11.63 19.77 11.55
CA ALA A 76 12.97 20.33 11.28
C ALA A 76 14.08 19.84 12.24
N SER A 77 13.73 19.11 13.31
CA SER A 77 14.65 18.88 14.44
C SER A 77 14.52 17.54 15.16
N GLY A 78 13.66 16.62 14.71
CA GLY A 78 13.42 15.36 15.41
C GLY A 78 14.04 14.18 14.69
N ASP A 79 15.04 13.54 15.28
CA ASP A 79 15.45 12.21 14.86
C ASP A 79 14.24 11.28 14.95
N LEU A 80 14.01 10.50 13.89
CA LEU A 80 12.96 9.50 13.88
C LEU A 80 13.20 8.50 15.03
N PRO A 81 12.23 8.25 15.92
CA PRO A 81 12.41 7.32 17.02
C PRO A 81 12.88 5.94 16.51
N ALA A 82 13.97 5.40 17.05
CA ALA A 82 14.56 4.14 16.54
C ALA A 82 13.57 2.95 16.54
N LYS A 83 12.60 2.94 17.46
CA LYS A 83 11.52 1.93 17.47
C LYS A 83 10.55 2.11 16.29
N LEU A 84 10.27 3.36 15.90
CA LEU A 84 9.44 3.67 14.75
C LEU A 84 10.15 3.28 13.45
N GLN A 85 11.45 3.60 13.30
CA GLN A 85 12.24 3.16 12.14
C GLN A 85 12.15 1.65 11.93
N LYS A 86 12.42 0.85 12.97
CA LYS A 86 12.30 -0.62 12.87
C LYS A 86 10.93 -1.09 12.44
N ARG A 87 9.88 -0.34 12.80
CA ARG A 87 8.51 -0.69 12.44
C ARG A 87 8.17 -0.30 11.01
N ILE A 88 8.68 0.82 10.54
CA ILE A 88 8.61 1.22 9.13
C ILE A 88 9.29 0.17 8.26
N ASP A 89 10.51 -0.26 8.62
CA ASP A 89 11.24 -1.28 7.87
C ASP A 89 10.46 -2.60 7.76
N GLU A 90 9.84 -3.04 8.87
CA GLU A 90 9.00 -4.23 8.90
C GLU A 90 7.74 -4.08 8.06
N VAL A 91 7.05 -2.92 8.10
CA VAL A 91 5.87 -2.66 7.27
C VAL A 91 6.23 -2.65 5.79
N ARG A 92 7.33 -2.00 5.40
CA ARG A 92 7.82 -1.98 4.02
C ARG A 92 8.16 -3.39 3.53
N LYS A 93 8.76 -4.22 4.37
CA LYS A 93 9.02 -5.64 4.08
C LYS A 93 7.73 -6.44 3.89
N GLN A 94 6.73 -6.25 4.77
CA GLN A 94 5.44 -6.92 4.66
C GLN A 94 4.67 -6.51 3.41
N LEU A 95 4.67 -5.21 3.08
CA LEU A 95 4.05 -4.70 1.84
C LEU A 95 4.71 -5.31 0.61
N GLU A 96 6.04 -5.40 0.59
CA GLU A 96 6.77 -6.03 -0.52
C GLU A 96 6.44 -7.53 -0.60
N ALA A 97 6.41 -8.26 0.52
CA ALA A 97 6.01 -9.67 0.55
C ALA A 97 4.56 -9.87 0.09
N ALA A 98 3.66 -8.96 0.44
CA ALA A 98 2.27 -9.01 -0.03
C ALA A 98 2.16 -8.71 -1.53
N ALA A 99 2.96 -7.78 -2.04
CA ALA A 99 3.03 -7.43 -3.46
C ALA A 99 3.73 -8.51 -4.32
N SER A 100 4.72 -9.22 -3.77
CA SER A 100 5.40 -10.34 -4.44
C SER A 100 4.57 -11.63 -4.38
N GLY A 101 3.76 -11.80 -3.33
CA GLY A 101 2.99 -13.01 -3.05
C GLY A 101 3.56 -13.95 -2.03
N ASP A 102 4.69 -13.59 -1.44
CA ASP A 102 5.28 -14.34 -0.33
C ASP A 102 4.43 -14.22 0.94
N MET A 103 3.53 -13.22 0.99
CA MET A 103 2.50 -13.04 2.01
C MET A 103 1.12 -12.92 1.37
N LEU A 104 0.17 -13.73 1.82
CA LEU A 104 -1.23 -13.59 1.45
C LEU A 104 -1.96 -12.66 2.42
N LEU A 105 -2.89 -11.86 1.90
CA LEU A 105 -3.82 -11.07 2.70
C LEU A 105 -5.16 -11.82 2.75
N PRO A 106 -5.49 -12.50 3.88
CA PRO A 106 -6.78 -13.18 4.01
C PRO A 106 -7.90 -12.18 3.78
N ASP A 107 -8.99 -12.62 3.16
CA ASP A 107 -10.18 -11.82 2.85
C ASP A 107 -10.00 -10.59 1.94
N ALA A 108 -8.79 -10.35 1.41
CA ALA A 108 -8.57 -9.39 0.34
C ALA A 108 -9.06 -9.97 -1.01
N ALA A 109 -9.87 -9.21 -1.72
CA ALA A 109 -10.20 -9.53 -3.10
C ALA A 109 -8.97 -9.37 -4.00
N GLU A 110 -8.75 -10.30 -4.92
CA GLU A 110 -7.69 -10.18 -5.93
C GLU A 110 -8.07 -9.16 -7.01
N SER A 111 -7.05 -8.54 -7.62
CA SER A 111 -7.24 -7.60 -8.72
C SER A 111 -7.68 -8.35 -9.98
N ALA A 112 -8.72 -7.85 -10.65
CA ALA A 112 -9.23 -8.44 -11.88
C ALA A 112 -8.23 -8.33 -13.06
N GLU A 113 -7.28 -7.38 -13.01
CA GLU A 113 -6.28 -7.17 -14.07
C GLU A 113 -5.18 -8.23 -14.08
N THR A 114 -5.02 -9.02 -13.01
CA THR A 114 -4.19 -10.24 -13.01
C THR A 114 -4.92 -11.46 -13.58
N GLY A 115 -6.01 -11.25 -14.31
CA GLY A 115 -6.54 -12.26 -15.22
C GLY A 115 -5.46 -12.58 -16.25
N ALA A 116 -4.81 -13.74 -16.11
CA ALA A 116 -4.00 -14.32 -17.16
C ALA A 116 -4.90 -14.45 -18.41
N THR A 117 -4.83 -13.47 -19.31
CA THR A 117 -5.25 -13.70 -20.69
C THR A 117 -4.25 -14.68 -21.25
N PHE A 118 -4.59 -15.97 -21.18
CA PHE A 118 -4.09 -16.94 -22.14
C PHE A 118 -4.55 -16.42 -23.51
N ILE A 119 -3.71 -15.61 -24.15
CA ILE A 119 -3.83 -15.38 -25.58
C ILE A 119 -3.47 -16.73 -26.19
N ALA A 120 -4.49 -17.55 -26.43
CA ALA A 120 -4.41 -18.61 -27.42
C ALA A 120 -4.16 -17.89 -28.75
N SER A 121 -2.88 -17.67 -29.07
CA SER A 121 -2.51 -17.26 -30.42
C SER A 121 -2.90 -18.43 -31.30
N ASP A 122 -3.83 -18.20 -32.23
CA ASP A 122 -4.03 -19.14 -33.32
C ASP A 122 -2.67 -19.44 -33.98
N PRO A 123 -2.41 -20.70 -34.36
CA PRO A 123 -1.18 -21.06 -35.04
C PRO A 123 -1.01 -20.16 -36.27
N PRO A 124 0.20 -19.64 -36.53
CA PRO A 124 0.43 -18.67 -37.58
C PRO A 124 0.02 -19.23 -38.94
N VAL A 125 -1.06 -18.70 -39.51
CA VAL A 125 -1.61 -19.14 -40.81
C VAL A 125 -0.74 -18.70 -42.00
N PHE A 126 0.16 -17.73 -41.80
CA PHE A 126 1.12 -17.25 -42.79
C PHE A 126 2.55 -17.75 -42.49
N GLY A 127 2.76 -19.05 -42.57
CA GLY A 127 4.10 -19.64 -42.62
C GLY A 127 4.60 -19.80 -44.06
N ARG A 128 5.91 -19.79 -44.29
CA ARG A 128 6.57 -20.07 -45.60
C ARG A 128 6.07 -21.35 -46.30
N LYS A 129 5.45 -22.28 -45.56
CA LYS A 129 4.85 -23.51 -46.09
C LYS A 129 3.48 -23.31 -46.76
N ASN A 130 2.79 -22.20 -46.48
CA ASN A 130 1.43 -21.90 -47.00
C ASN A 130 1.41 -20.88 -48.16
N MET A 131 2.59 -20.40 -48.62
CA MET A 131 2.73 -19.55 -49.81
C MET A 131 3.19 -20.38 -51.03
N LYS A 132 2.42 -21.39 -51.43
CA LYS A 132 2.55 -22.00 -52.76
C LYS A 132 1.24 -21.78 -53.52
N GLY A 133 1.21 -20.73 -54.32
CA GLY A 133 0.08 -20.44 -55.22
C GLY A 133 -0.25 -18.96 -55.33
N TYR A 134 0.68 -18.17 -55.84
CA TYR A 134 0.41 -16.98 -56.66
C TYR A 134 1.41 -16.96 -57.80
#